data_AF-A0A943DN03-F1
#
_entry.id   AF-A0A943DN03-F1
#
_cell.length_a   1.000
_cell.length_b   1.000
_cell.length_c   1.000
_cell.angle_alpha   90.00
_cell.angle_beta   90.00
_cell.angle_gamma   90.00
#
_symmetry.space_group_name_H-M   'P 1'
#
loop_
_entity.id
_entity.type
_entity.pdbx_description
1 polymer ?
#
loop_
_entity_poly.entity_id
_entity_poly.type
_entity_poly.pdbx_seq_one_letter_code
_entity_poly.pdbx_strand_id
1 'polypeptide(L)'
;MKRRWLIYCIVLFISACSENVENKKIFISDVPTEKIRGTLYLSENASLNVFYDICASDSFVYCLDFYNDSILKVFPSINSSSLIGYCMKGQGPNDLLFPFFMRNSFQSRNNKIKLVDLNSWSVKEINPCNNNSLSRINIDTVLPLPIMPAIKEYNETDSCIYGIDADMQHGLFFIYNKNTQDISSVDYYYDDKEISNKYSSKIMPYLFENHLVVNERVDAVCVGMINVNALYLFDLTGNLKKELIVGDKITYPEPDPQYLDFPNAKKYFVSMTGTNDFLYCLYNADASGFSSVFKFDWEGNLLSVMQTDMKLEKISVNPTNKYIYGIKMSEEGGSDIFKFDMRK
;
A
#
# COMPACT_ATOMS: atom_id res chain seq x y z
N MET A 1 -52.76 18.96 24.85
CA MET A 1 -51.39 19.07 25.41
C MET A 1 -50.39 18.01 24.92
N LYS A 2 -50.77 16.77 24.57
CA LYS A 2 -49.81 15.69 24.23
C LYS A 2 -49.08 15.81 22.87
N ARG A 3 -49.62 16.56 21.90
CA ARG A 3 -49.07 16.64 20.53
C ARG A 3 -47.87 17.61 20.37
N ARG A 4 -47.71 18.60 21.27
CA ARG A 4 -46.57 19.53 21.26
C ARG A 4 -45.30 18.92 21.85
N TRP A 5 -45.43 18.02 22.83
CA TRP A 5 -44.29 17.32 23.43
C TRP A 5 -43.66 16.26 22.50
N LEU A 6 -44.47 15.62 21.66
CA LEU A 6 -43.98 14.64 20.69
C LEU A 6 -43.08 15.27 19.62
N ILE A 7 -43.41 16.49 19.17
CA ILE A 7 -42.61 17.23 18.17
C ILE A 7 -41.27 17.67 18.76
N TYR A 8 -41.25 18.12 20.02
CA TYR A 8 -40.00 18.46 20.71
C TYR A 8 -39.09 17.25 20.91
N CYS A 9 -39.63 16.06 21.19
CA CYS A 9 -38.84 14.84 21.31
C CYS A 9 -38.26 14.39 19.96
N ILE A 10 -38.98 14.59 18.85
CA ILE A 10 -38.48 14.26 17.50
C ILE A 10 -37.37 15.24 17.07
N VAL A 11 -37.49 16.54 17.36
CA VAL A 11 -36.44 17.53 17.04
C VAL A 11 -35.17 17.32 17.88
N LEU A 12 -35.31 16.87 19.13
CA LEU A 12 -34.17 16.49 19.99
C LEU A 12 -33.51 15.17 19.56
N PHE A 13 -34.24 14.23 18.95
CA PHE A 13 -33.66 13.00 18.40
C PHE A 13 -32.94 13.22 17.06
N ILE A 14 -33.37 14.20 16.24
CA ILE A 14 -32.71 14.53 14.97
C ILE A 14 -31.42 15.35 15.20
N SER A 15 -31.33 16.09 16.31
CA SER A 15 -30.10 16.85 16.68
C SER A 15 -29.08 16.04 17.48
N ALA A 16 -29.42 14.82 17.91
CA ALA A 16 -28.49 13.89 18.56
C ALA A 16 -27.77 12.94 17.57
N CYS A 17 -28.14 12.96 16.29
CA CYS A 17 -27.48 12.23 15.21
C CYS A 17 -26.76 13.18 14.24
N SER A 18 -25.99 14.11 14.80
CA SER A 18 -24.87 14.72 14.09
C SER A 18 -23.75 14.92 15.10
N GLU A 19 -23.11 13.83 15.50
CA GLU A 19 -21.69 13.95 15.80
C GLU A 19 -21.06 14.41 14.48
N ASN A 20 -20.88 15.73 14.36
CA ASN A 20 -19.87 16.26 13.47
C ASN A 20 -18.57 15.64 13.95
N VAL A 21 -18.19 14.52 13.34
CA VAL A 21 -16.83 14.00 13.41
C VAL A 21 -16.01 15.13 12.81
N GLU A 22 -15.47 16.00 13.66
CA GLU A 22 -14.48 16.98 13.26
C GLU A 22 -13.35 16.17 12.63
N ASN A 23 -13.32 16.14 11.29
CA ASN A 23 -12.25 15.53 10.52
C ASN A 23 -10.95 16.20 10.98
N LYS A 24 -10.20 15.48 11.83
CA LYS A 24 -9.09 16.07 12.55
C LYS A 24 -7.88 16.08 11.62
N LYS A 25 -7.66 17.22 10.98
CA LYS A 25 -6.40 17.54 10.29
C LYS A 25 -5.29 17.67 11.33
N ILE A 26 -4.24 16.87 11.22
CA ILE A 26 -3.10 16.88 12.13
C ILE A 26 -1.82 17.09 11.32
N PHE A 27 -1.02 18.06 11.77
CA PHE A 27 0.31 18.31 11.24
C PHE A 27 1.35 17.54 12.04
N ILE A 28 2.26 16.86 11.34
CA ILE A 28 3.36 16.08 11.89
C ILE A 28 4.64 16.89 11.69
N SER A 29 5.16 17.47 12.76
CA SER A 29 6.43 18.22 12.77
C SER A 29 7.37 17.67 13.85
N ASP A 30 8.68 17.86 13.64
CA ASP A 30 9.73 17.66 14.66
C ASP A 30 9.71 16.31 15.37
N VAL A 31 9.70 15.22 14.59
CA VAL A 31 9.67 13.86 15.14
C VAL A 31 11.10 13.33 15.35
N PRO A 32 11.45 12.88 16.57
CA PRO A 32 12.72 12.18 16.79
C PRO A 32 12.87 11.02 15.80
N THR A 33 13.91 11.11 14.99
CA THR A 33 14.16 10.16 13.91
C THR A 33 15.30 9.25 14.27
N GLU A 34 15.01 7.95 14.28
CA GLU A 34 16.01 6.91 14.49
C GLU A 34 16.69 6.56 13.18
N LYS A 35 18.02 6.43 13.18
CA LYS A 35 18.75 5.91 12.02
C LYS A 35 18.83 4.39 12.08
N ILE A 36 18.38 3.73 11.02
CA ILE A 36 18.49 2.29 10.82
C ILE A 36 19.41 2.00 9.63
N ARG A 37 20.18 0.91 9.73
CA ARG A 37 21.15 0.52 8.71
C ARG A 37 20.67 -0.71 7.95
N GLY A 38 20.68 -0.63 6.62
CA GLY A 38 20.34 -1.76 5.75
C GLY A 38 21.49 -2.75 5.67
N THR A 39 21.14 -4.02 5.68
CA THR A 39 22.04 -5.12 5.32
C THR A 39 21.60 -5.67 3.97
N LEU A 40 22.55 -5.87 3.05
CA LEU A 40 22.24 -6.46 1.76
C LEU A 40 21.64 -7.86 1.99
N TYR A 41 20.40 -8.04 1.53
CA TYR A 41 19.70 -9.30 1.61
C TYR A 41 19.88 -10.05 0.28
N LEU A 42 19.43 -9.49 -0.84
CA LEU A 42 19.57 -10.13 -2.15
C LEU A 42 20.22 -9.16 -3.14
N SER A 43 21.26 -9.62 -3.85
CA SER A 43 21.98 -8.78 -4.81
C SER A 43 21.58 -9.03 -6.26
N GLU A 44 21.46 -7.96 -7.03
CA GLU A 44 21.29 -7.96 -8.48
C GLU A 44 22.51 -8.53 -9.21
N ASN A 45 23.73 -8.33 -8.66
CA ASN A 45 25.00 -8.68 -9.32
C ASN A 45 25.12 -10.19 -9.63
N ALA A 46 24.33 -11.01 -8.94
CA ALA A 46 24.29 -12.44 -9.16
C ALA A 46 23.32 -12.88 -10.28
N SER A 47 22.34 -12.04 -10.68
CA SER A 47 21.21 -12.51 -11.50
C SER A 47 20.47 -11.45 -12.34
N LEU A 48 20.94 -10.20 -12.42
CA LEU A 48 20.34 -9.09 -13.19
C LEU A 48 18.82 -8.93 -12.91
N ASN A 49 18.43 -8.99 -11.64
CA ASN A 49 17.01 -8.92 -11.25
C ASN A 49 16.50 -7.48 -11.28
N VAL A 50 15.24 -7.31 -11.65
CA VAL A 50 14.51 -6.05 -11.50
C VAL A 50 13.21 -6.33 -10.76
N PHE A 51 13.30 -6.28 -9.44
CA PHE A 51 12.18 -6.49 -8.54
C PHE A 51 11.27 -5.27 -8.53
N TYR A 52 9.99 -5.50 -8.79
CA TYR A 52 8.96 -4.44 -8.78
C TYR A 52 7.97 -4.60 -7.62
N ASP A 53 7.97 -5.76 -6.95
CA ASP A 53 7.15 -5.99 -5.79
C ASP A 53 7.80 -6.92 -4.77
N ILE A 54 7.46 -6.73 -3.49
CA ILE A 54 7.99 -7.50 -2.37
C ILE A 54 6.90 -7.75 -1.33
N CYS A 55 6.92 -8.95 -0.74
CA CYS A 55 6.11 -9.34 0.39
C CYS A 55 6.98 -10.12 1.39
N ALA A 56 6.76 -9.92 2.69
CA ALA A 56 7.47 -10.62 3.75
C ALA A 56 6.51 -11.36 4.68
N SER A 57 6.82 -12.62 4.96
CA SER A 57 6.25 -13.40 6.05
C SER A 57 7.32 -13.62 7.12
N ASP A 58 6.96 -14.30 8.22
CA ASP A 58 7.96 -14.63 9.24
C ASP A 58 9.02 -15.62 8.73
N SER A 59 8.65 -16.48 7.78
CA SER A 59 9.54 -17.52 7.26
C SER A 59 10.20 -17.14 5.93
N PHE A 60 9.56 -16.29 5.12
CA PHE A 60 9.94 -16.09 3.73
C PHE A 60 9.86 -14.64 3.26
N VAL A 61 10.65 -14.32 2.25
CA VAL A 61 10.58 -13.09 1.46
C VAL A 61 10.26 -13.48 0.02
N TYR A 62 9.22 -12.86 -0.52
CA TYR A 62 8.70 -13.10 -1.86
C TYR A 62 9.00 -11.87 -2.71
N CYS A 63 9.64 -12.07 -3.85
CA CYS A 63 10.00 -11.00 -4.76
C CYS A 63 9.39 -11.28 -6.14
N LEU A 64 8.77 -10.25 -6.73
CA LEU A 64 8.31 -10.31 -8.11
C LEU A 64 9.29 -9.58 -9.03
N ASP A 65 9.71 -10.24 -10.10
CA ASP A 65 10.77 -9.80 -11.02
C ASP A 65 10.21 -9.68 -12.45
N PHE A 66 10.38 -8.51 -13.06
CA PHE A 66 9.73 -8.21 -14.34
C PHE A 66 10.43 -8.82 -15.56
N TYR A 67 11.77 -8.90 -15.51
CA TYR A 67 12.61 -9.21 -16.68
C TYR A 67 13.16 -10.64 -16.69
N ASN A 68 12.80 -11.45 -15.70
CA ASN A 68 13.25 -12.82 -15.59
C ASN A 68 12.14 -13.81 -15.96
N ASP A 69 12.50 -14.98 -16.49
CA ASP A 69 11.54 -16.05 -16.75
C ASP A 69 10.89 -16.54 -15.45
N SER A 70 11.61 -16.45 -14.32
CA SER A 70 11.07 -16.68 -12.98
C SER A 70 10.51 -15.37 -12.41
N ILE A 71 9.21 -15.16 -12.62
CA ILE A 71 8.50 -13.94 -12.22
C ILE A 71 8.26 -13.83 -10.71
N LEU A 72 8.12 -14.95 -10.01
CA LEU A 72 8.10 -15.00 -8.54
C LEU A 72 9.31 -15.78 -8.05
N LYS A 73 10.01 -15.23 -7.06
CA LYS A 73 11.13 -15.87 -6.36
C LYS A 73 10.90 -15.81 -4.85
N VAL A 74 11.15 -16.91 -4.15
CA VAL A 74 10.94 -17.03 -2.71
C VAL A 74 12.23 -17.42 -2.01
N PHE A 75 12.54 -16.71 -0.94
CA PHE A 75 13.77 -16.83 -0.16
C PHE A 75 13.46 -16.96 1.34
N PRO A 76 14.27 -17.66 2.15
CA PRO A 76 14.13 -17.69 3.61
C PRO A 76 14.38 -16.32 4.26
N SER A 77 13.50 -15.88 5.16
CA SER A 77 13.60 -14.57 5.83
C SER A 77 14.89 -14.36 6.62
N ILE A 78 15.46 -15.45 7.15
CA ILE A 78 16.68 -15.45 7.97
C ILE A 78 17.92 -15.18 7.11
N ASN A 79 18.03 -15.85 5.96
CA ASN A 79 19.13 -15.69 5.02
C ASN A 79 18.68 -15.92 3.56
N SER A 80 19.10 -15.03 2.69
CA SER A 80 18.82 -15.08 1.25
C SER A 80 19.61 -16.13 0.48
N SER A 81 20.49 -16.89 1.17
CA SER A 81 21.52 -17.74 0.55
C SER A 81 20.97 -18.89 -0.29
N SER A 82 19.66 -19.11 -0.29
CA SER A 82 19.05 -20.17 -1.09
C SER A 82 17.68 -19.72 -1.61
N LEU A 83 17.54 -19.65 -2.93
CA LEU A 83 16.23 -19.65 -3.58
C LEU A 83 15.55 -20.98 -3.21
N ILE A 84 14.38 -20.91 -2.57
CA ILE A 84 13.65 -22.11 -2.13
C ILE A 84 12.46 -22.42 -3.04
N GLY A 85 11.94 -21.43 -3.77
CA GLY A 85 10.90 -21.68 -4.73
C GLY A 85 10.68 -20.55 -5.72
N TYR A 86 10.03 -20.87 -6.83
CA TYR A 86 9.74 -19.92 -7.91
C TYR A 86 8.46 -20.26 -8.68
N CYS A 87 7.86 -19.25 -9.32
CA CYS A 87 6.89 -19.42 -10.40
C CYS A 87 7.43 -18.83 -11.69
N MET A 88 7.10 -19.47 -12.82
CA MET A 88 7.52 -19.00 -14.14
C MET A 88 6.52 -18.01 -14.71
N LYS A 89 6.98 -17.18 -15.64
CA LYS A 89 6.13 -16.38 -16.52
C LYS A 89 5.52 -17.26 -17.60
N GLY A 90 4.20 -17.26 -17.76
CA GLY A 90 3.55 -18.10 -18.75
C GLY A 90 2.06 -18.34 -18.51
N GLN A 91 1.51 -19.28 -19.27
CA GLN A 91 0.09 -19.69 -19.18
C GLN A 91 -0.10 -21.12 -18.66
N GLY A 92 0.96 -21.76 -18.16
CA GLY A 92 0.85 -23.05 -17.49
C GLY A 92 0.05 -22.95 -16.19
N PRO A 93 -0.38 -24.10 -15.64
CA PRO A 93 -1.24 -24.14 -14.44
C PRO A 93 -0.61 -23.51 -13.20
N ASN A 94 0.73 -23.46 -13.14
CA ASN A 94 1.51 -22.86 -12.05
C ASN A 94 2.27 -21.59 -12.49
N ASP A 95 1.89 -21.00 -13.61
CA ASP A 95 2.53 -19.79 -14.12
C ASP A 95 1.77 -18.53 -13.74
N LEU A 96 2.48 -17.41 -13.79
CA LEU A 96 1.93 -16.07 -13.58
C LEU A 96 2.19 -15.22 -14.83
N LEU A 97 1.31 -14.26 -15.13
CA LEU A 97 1.49 -13.37 -16.29
C LEU A 97 1.90 -11.97 -15.89
N PHE A 98 1.14 -11.35 -14.98
CA PHE A 98 1.45 -10.05 -14.41
C PHE A 98 0.93 -9.93 -12.96
N PRO A 99 1.64 -10.57 -12.01
CA PRO A 99 1.24 -10.62 -10.62
C PRO A 99 1.63 -9.36 -9.83
N PHE A 100 0.89 -9.06 -8.76
CA PHE A 100 1.32 -8.19 -7.66
C PHE A 100 0.75 -8.69 -6.32
N PHE A 101 1.42 -8.38 -5.21
CA PHE A 101 0.98 -8.83 -3.89
C PHE A 101 -0.18 -7.98 -3.37
N MET A 102 -1.12 -8.64 -2.70
CA MET A 102 -2.19 -7.94 -1.99
C MET A 102 -1.63 -7.09 -0.84
N ARG A 103 -2.26 -5.95 -0.56
CA ARG A 103 -1.74 -4.94 0.39
C ARG A 103 -2.36 -4.95 1.79
N ASN A 104 -3.24 -5.90 2.10
CA ASN A 104 -3.85 -6.03 3.42
C ASN A 104 -2.84 -6.04 4.56
N SER A 105 -3.30 -5.67 5.76
CA SER A 105 -2.59 -5.93 7.04
C SER A 105 -2.21 -7.41 7.27
N PHE A 106 -2.88 -8.33 6.56
CA PHE A 106 -2.61 -9.77 6.55
C PHE A 106 -2.15 -10.20 5.16
N GLN A 107 -0.87 -9.98 4.83
CA GLN A 107 -0.31 -10.42 3.54
C GLN A 107 -0.02 -11.92 3.51
N SER A 108 0.06 -12.57 4.69
CA SER A 108 0.22 -14.02 4.79
C SER A 108 -0.54 -14.65 5.95
N ARG A 109 -1.17 -15.81 5.71
CA ARG A 109 -1.77 -16.67 6.75
C ARG A 109 -1.21 -18.08 6.58
N ASN A 110 -0.60 -18.64 7.63
CA ASN A 110 0.06 -19.95 7.57
C ASN A 110 1.12 -20.07 6.45
N ASN A 111 1.95 -19.03 6.25
CA ASN A 111 2.94 -18.92 5.16
C ASN A 111 2.37 -18.93 3.74
N LYS A 112 1.05 -18.94 3.57
CA LYS A 112 0.43 -18.73 2.27
C LYS A 112 0.35 -17.26 1.97
N ILE A 113 0.61 -16.89 0.72
CA ILE A 113 0.42 -15.53 0.25
C ILE A 113 -0.60 -15.53 -0.88
N LYS A 114 -1.35 -14.42 -0.97
CA LYS A 114 -2.22 -14.15 -2.09
C LYS A 114 -1.62 -13.08 -2.98
N LEU A 115 -1.79 -13.25 -4.28
CA LEU A 115 -1.38 -12.31 -5.31
C LEU A 115 -2.52 -12.14 -6.31
N VAL A 116 -2.64 -10.95 -6.87
CA VAL A 116 -3.50 -10.68 -8.01
C VAL A 116 -2.67 -10.83 -9.26
N ASP A 117 -3.10 -11.64 -10.21
CA ASP A 117 -2.48 -11.78 -11.54
C ASP A 117 -3.38 -11.15 -12.59
N LEU A 118 -3.08 -9.87 -12.91
CA LEU A 118 -3.94 -8.98 -13.70
C LEU A 118 -4.26 -9.53 -15.08
N ASN A 119 -3.26 -10.06 -15.77
CA ASN A 119 -3.43 -10.55 -17.14
C ASN A 119 -4.21 -11.88 -17.19
N SER A 120 -4.34 -12.58 -16.05
CA SER A 120 -5.22 -13.73 -15.91
C SER A 120 -6.57 -13.38 -15.25
N TRP A 121 -6.76 -12.12 -14.84
CA TRP A 121 -7.89 -11.62 -14.08
C TRP A 121 -8.28 -12.53 -12.90
N SER A 122 -7.29 -12.89 -12.06
CA SER A 122 -7.51 -13.82 -10.95
C SER A 122 -6.70 -13.48 -9.70
N VAL A 123 -7.24 -13.85 -8.53
CA VAL A 123 -6.48 -13.98 -7.28
C VAL A 123 -5.92 -15.38 -7.21
N LYS A 124 -4.63 -15.50 -6.92
CA LYS A 124 -3.94 -16.77 -6.77
C LYS A 124 -3.38 -16.88 -5.35
N GLU A 125 -3.63 -18.01 -4.71
CA GLU A 125 -3.03 -18.36 -3.42
C GLU A 125 -1.90 -19.34 -3.67
N ILE A 126 -0.73 -19.07 -3.10
CA ILE A 126 0.43 -19.94 -3.20
C ILE A 126 0.90 -20.37 -1.81
N ASN A 127 1.39 -21.60 -1.74
CA ASN A 127 2.02 -22.14 -0.55
C ASN A 127 3.49 -22.47 -0.87
N PRO A 128 4.46 -21.78 -0.25
CA PRO A 128 5.87 -22.06 -0.47
C PRO A 128 6.32 -23.39 0.14
N CYS A 129 5.50 -24.04 0.99
CA CYS A 129 5.84 -25.32 1.60
C CYS A 129 5.70 -26.48 0.60
N ASN A 130 6.69 -26.65 -0.28
CA ASN A 130 6.92 -27.92 -0.96
C ASN A 130 8.42 -28.27 -0.92
N ASN A 131 8.80 -28.89 0.22
CA ASN A 131 10.06 -29.58 0.51
C ASN A 131 11.35 -28.74 0.52
N ASN A 132 12.35 -29.23 1.28
CA ASN A 132 13.67 -28.62 1.56
C ASN A 132 14.60 -28.50 0.33
N SER A 133 14.06 -28.39 -0.88
CA SER A 133 14.80 -28.30 -2.14
C SER A 133 14.15 -27.28 -3.05
N LEU A 134 14.96 -26.50 -3.78
CA LEU A 134 14.51 -25.58 -4.83
C LEU A 134 13.43 -26.24 -5.69
N SER A 135 12.20 -25.74 -5.62
CA SER A 135 11.07 -26.32 -6.33
C SER A 135 10.19 -25.26 -6.99
N ARG A 136 9.54 -25.65 -8.08
CA ARG A 136 8.48 -24.84 -8.67
C ARG A 136 7.31 -24.83 -7.69
N ILE A 137 6.84 -23.63 -7.35
CA ILE A 137 5.72 -23.45 -6.43
C ILE A 137 4.42 -23.85 -7.14
N ASN A 138 3.57 -24.60 -6.44
CA ASN A 138 2.23 -24.88 -6.91
C ASN A 138 1.28 -23.76 -6.53
N ILE A 139 0.39 -23.40 -7.44
CA ILE A 139 -0.72 -22.50 -7.15
C ILE A 139 -1.84 -23.33 -6.54
N ASP A 140 -2.11 -23.11 -5.24
CA ASP A 140 -3.09 -23.89 -4.47
C ASP A 140 -4.51 -23.57 -4.92
N THR A 141 -4.79 -22.29 -5.15
CA THR A 141 -6.12 -21.78 -5.47
C THR A 141 -6.03 -20.71 -6.54
N VAL A 142 -6.93 -20.76 -7.52
CA VAL A 142 -7.16 -19.71 -8.52
C VAL A 142 -8.62 -19.29 -8.42
N LEU A 143 -8.86 -18.03 -8.07
CA LEU A 143 -10.20 -17.44 -7.98
C LEU A 143 -10.31 -16.34 -9.04
N PRO A 144 -11.28 -16.39 -9.97
CA PRO A 144 -11.49 -15.30 -10.90
C PRO A 144 -11.88 -14.02 -10.14
N LEU A 145 -11.33 -12.89 -10.57
CA LEU A 145 -11.75 -11.59 -10.06
C LEU A 145 -13.16 -11.27 -10.58
N PRO A 146 -14.03 -10.62 -9.77
CA PRO A 146 -15.32 -10.13 -10.26
C PRO A 146 -15.15 -9.05 -11.33
N ILE A 147 -16.25 -8.68 -11.98
CA ILE A 147 -16.28 -7.54 -12.91
C ILE A 147 -16.20 -6.26 -12.07
N MET A 148 -15.06 -5.58 -12.13
CA MET A 148 -14.76 -4.34 -11.40
C MET A 148 -13.70 -3.54 -12.18
N PRO A 149 -13.40 -2.28 -11.79
CA PRO A 149 -12.38 -1.47 -12.46
C PRO A 149 -11.02 -2.18 -12.53
N ALA A 150 -10.20 -1.84 -13.52
CA ALA A 150 -8.82 -2.34 -13.59
C ALA A 150 -8.05 -1.89 -12.34
N ILE A 151 -7.21 -2.75 -11.77
CA ILE A 151 -6.71 -2.54 -10.40
C ILE A 151 -5.20 -2.33 -10.40
N LYS A 152 -4.75 -1.21 -9.80
CA LYS A 152 -3.33 -0.95 -9.52
C LYS A 152 -2.91 -1.53 -8.17
N GLU A 153 -3.77 -1.43 -7.16
CA GLU A 153 -3.57 -2.02 -5.84
C GLU A 153 -4.84 -2.69 -5.34
N TYR A 154 -4.71 -3.87 -4.74
CA TYR A 154 -5.82 -4.72 -4.32
C TYR A 154 -5.74 -5.03 -2.83
N ASN A 155 -6.84 -4.79 -2.14
CA ASN A 155 -7.08 -5.20 -0.76
C ASN A 155 -8.44 -5.91 -0.67
N GLU A 156 -8.57 -6.87 0.23
CA GLU A 156 -9.75 -7.73 0.33
C GLU A 156 -10.16 -7.99 1.79
N THR A 157 -11.37 -7.64 2.18
CA THR A 157 -11.97 -8.04 3.47
C THR A 157 -12.89 -9.24 3.24
N ASP A 158 -13.53 -9.77 4.29
CA ASP A 158 -14.50 -10.86 4.10
C ASP A 158 -15.67 -10.42 3.20
N SER A 159 -16.11 -9.16 3.32
CA SER A 159 -17.29 -8.64 2.61
C SER A 159 -17.00 -7.77 1.38
N CYS A 160 -15.81 -7.18 1.28
CA CYS A 160 -15.53 -6.15 0.27
C CYS A 160 -14.15 -6.32 -0.38
N ILE A 161 -13.98 -5.71 -1.54
CA ILE A 161 -12.68 -5.48 -2.19
C ILE A 161 -12.47 -3.97 -2.22
N TYR A 162 -11.26 -3.54 -1.87
CA TYR A 162 -10.85 -2.14 -1.92
C TYR A 162 -9.72 -2.03 -2.94
N GLY A 163 -9.87 -1.16 -3.92
CA GLY A 163 -8.91 -1.06 -5.00
C GLY A 163 -8.63 0.36 -5.45
N ILE A 164 -7.41 0.59 -5.93
CA ILE A 164 -7.08 1.77 -6.71
C ILE A 164 -7.33 1.44 -8.17
N ASP A 165 -8.18 2.25 -8.81
CA ASP A 165 -8.46 2.14 -10.23
C ASP A 165 -7.22 2.53 -11.06
N ALA A 166 -6.78 1.62 -11.93
CA ALA A 166 -5.65 1.85 -12.83
C ALA A 166 -5.97 2.91 -13.89
N ASP A 167 -7.24 3.07 -14.26
CA ASP A 167 -7.70 4.11 -15.18
C ASP A 167 -7.95 5.46 -14.46
N MET A 168 -7.82 5.46 -13.12
CA MET A 168 -7.96 6.61 -12.23
C MET A 168 -9.28 7.39 -12.38
N GLN A 169 -10.38 6.69 -12.65
CA GLN A 169 -11.71 7.28 -12.82
C GLN A 169 -12.53 7.31 -11.52
N HIS A 170 -12.15 6.51 -10.52
CA HIS A 170 -12.93 6.26 -9.30
C HIS A 170 -12.39 6.95 -8.03
N GLY A 171 -11.94 8.20 -8.14
CA GLY A 171 -11.46 8.97 -6.99
C GLY A 171 -10.18 8.39 -6.36
N LEU A 172 -10.07 8.47 -5.03
CA LEU A 172 -8.91 7.94 -4.29
C LEU A 172 -8.86 6.41 -4.37
N PHE A 173 -10.00 5.74 -4.18
CA PHE A 173 -10.16 4.29 -4.26
C PHE A 173 -11.64 3.92 -4.42
N PHE A 174 -11.90 2.71 -4.91
CA PHE A 174 -13.24 2.13 -4.97
C PHE A 174 -13.42 1.01 -3.94
N ILE A 175 -14.68 0.77 -3.58
CA ILE A 175 -15.13 -0.32 -2.71
C ILE A 175 -16.14 -1.16 -3.50
N TYR A 176 -15.79 -2.42 -3.76
CA TYR A 176 -16.68 -3.41 -4.35
C TYR A 176 -17.26 -4.30 -3.25
N ASN A 177 -18.58 -4.31 -3.11
CA ASN A 177 -19.27 -5.16 -2.15
C ASN A 177 -19.46 -6.56 -2.75
N LYS A 178 -18.90 -7.60 -2.13
CA LYS A 178 -18.96 -8.98 -2.66
C LYS A 178 -20.35 -9.60 -2.61
N ASN A 179 -21.21 -9.11 -1.72
CA ASN A 179 -22.56 -9.64 -1.54
C ASN A 179 -23.55 -9.00 -2.53
N THR A 180 -23.52 -7.68 -2.66
CA THR A 180 -24.44 -6.94 -3.55
C THR A 180 -23.89 -6.76 -4.97
N GLN A 181 -22.57 -6.90 -5.14
CA GLN A 181 -21.82 -6.62 -6.37
C GLN A 181 -21.81 -5.14 -6.76
N ASP A 182 -22.21 -4.26 -5.84
CA ASP A 182 -22.17 -2.81 -6.06
C ASP A 182 -20.75 -2.27 -5.93
N ILE A 183 -20.46 -1.23 -6.71
CA ILE A 183 -19.23 -0.46 -6.64
C ILE A 183 -19.58 0.93 -6.12
N SER A 184 -18.86 1.37 -5.10
CA SER A 184 -18.85 2.76 -4.62
C SER A 184 -17.43 3.32 -4.72
N SER A 185 -17.32 4.64 -4.82
CA SER A 185 -16.03 5.33 -4.93
C SER A 185 -15.89 6.35 -3.80
N VAL A 186 -14.66 6.50 -3.31
CA VAL A 186 -14.30 7.56 -2.37
C VAL A 186 -13.65 8.68 -3.16
N ASP A 187 -14.29 9.85 -3.18
CA ASP A 187 -13.84 11.01 -3.93
C ASP A 187 -12.49 11.55 -3.44
N TYR A 188 -11.83 12.32 -4.29
CA TYR A 188 -10.62 13.05 -3.91
C TYR A 188 -10.92 14.06 -2.79
N TYR A 189 -10.04 14.12 -1.79
CA TYR A 189 -10.16 15.04 -0.68
C TYR A 189 -9.26 16.27 -0.89
N TYR A 190 -9.84 17.41 -1.26
CA TYR A 190 -9.09 18.65 -1.52
C TYR A 190 -9.92 19.92 -1.37
N ASP A 191 -9.26 21.08 -1.24
CA ASP A 191 -9.93 22.39 -1.33
C ASP A 191 -10.19 22.74 -2.78
N ASP A 192 -11.46 22.68 -3.16
CA ASP A 192 -11.92 22.88 -4.54
C ASP A 192 -11.40 24.18 -5.16
N LYS A 193 -11.29 25.29 -4.42
CA LYS A 193 -11.00 26.59 -5.03
C LYS A 193 -9.54 26.76 -5.44
N GLU A 194 -8.60 26.27 -4.64
CA GLU A 194 -7.16 26.39 -4.95
C GLU A 194 -6.76 25.41 -6.05
N ILE A 195 -7.28 24.18 -5.95
CA ILE A 195 -6.90 23.08 -6.82
C ILE A 195 -7.54 23.17 -8.20
N SER A 196 -8.85 23.48 -8.29
CA SER A 196 -9.56 23.58 -9.58
C SER A 196 -9.02 24.69 -10.49
N ASN A 197 -8.47 25.76 -9.92
CA ASN A 197 -7.88 26.85 -10.70
C ASN A 197 -6.47 26.54 -11.20
N LYS A 198 -5.73 25.68 -10.50
CA LYS A 198 -4.31 25.42 -10.77
C LYS A 198 -4.09 24.19 -11.65
N TYR A 199 -4.94 23.18 -11.55
CA TYR A 199 -4.73 21.89 -12.21
C TYR A 199 -5.95 21.53 -13.07
N SER A 200 -5.68 21.04 -14.28
CA SER A 200 -6.75 20.56 -15.16
C SER A 200 -7.32 19.22 -14.70
N SER A 201 -8.54 18.88 -15.15
CA SER A 201 -9.17 17.58 -14.91
C SER A 201 -8.34 16.39 -15.41
N LYS A 202 -7.42 16.61 -16.36
CA LYS A 202 -6.50 15.58 -16.86
C LYS A 202 -5.32 15.31 -15.92
N ILE A 203 -4.92 16.31 -15.13
CA ILE A 203 -3.77 16.22 -14.20
C ILE A 203 -4.24 15.79 -12.80
N MET A 204 -5.49 16.10 -12.45
CA MET A 204 -6.11 15.74 -11.16
C MET A 204 -5.84 14.31 -10.70
N PRO A 205 -6.04 13.26 -11.53
CA PRO A 205 -5.83 11.89 -11.07
C PRO A 205 -4.37 11.60 -10.70
N TYR A 206 -3.41 12.22 -11.41
CA TYR A 206 -1.98 12.11 -11.09
C TYR A 206 -1.62 12.91 -9.83
N LEU A 207 -2.31 14.02 -9.53
CA LEU A 207 -2.06 14.75 -8.29
C LEU A 207 -2.42 13.89 -7.08
N PHE A 208 -3.51 13.13 -7.19
CA PHE A 208 -4.01 12.24 -6.15
C PHE A 208 -3.54 10.79 -6.29
N GLU A 209 -2.44 10.56 -7.02
CA GLU A 209 -1.82 9.25 -7.07
C GLU A 209 -1.41 8.79 -5.67
N ASN A 210 -1.77 7.56 -5.31
CA ASN A 210 -1.69 7.09 -3.94
C ASN A 210 -1.38 5.58 -3.82
N HIS A 211 -1.17 5.14 -2.58
CA HIS A 211 -1.11 3.76 -2.13
C HIS A 211 -2.22 3.49 -1.10
N LEU A 212 -2.71 2.25 -1.06
CA LEU A 212 -3.88 1.82 -0.29
C LEU A 212 -3.57 0.57 0.53
N VAL A 213 -3.81 0.65 1.84
CA VAL A 213 -3.68 -0.48 2.77
C VAL A 213 -4.94 -0.60 3.63
N VAL A 214 -5.45 -1.83 3.79
CA VAL A 214 -6.67 -2.10 4.58
C VAL A 214 -6.39 -3.00 5.79
N ASN A 215 -7.01 -2.67 6.93
CA ASN A 215 -7.11 -3.53 8.10
C ASN A 215 -8.56 -3.68 8.55
N GLU A 216 -9.14 -4.84 8.23
CA GLU A 216 -10.51 -5.20 8.56
C GLU A 216 -10.76 -5.25 10.07
N ARG A 217 -9.79 -5.72 10.86
CA ARG A 217 -9.99 -5.98 12.30
C ARG A 217 -10.25 -4.72 13.11
N VAL A 218 -9.77 -3.59 12.62
CA VAL A 218 -9.83 -2.29 13.30
C VAL A 218 -10.60 -1.26 12.49
N ASP A 219 -11.34 -1.73 11.46
CA ASP A 219 -12.17 -0.88 10.60
C ASP A 219 -11.38 0.31 10.01
N ALA A 220 -10.25 0.01 9.34
CA ALA A 220 -9.34 1.03 8.83
C ALA A 220 -8.95 0.82 7.36
N VAL A 221 -9.02 1.90 6.59
CA VAL A 221 -8.46 2.04 5.24
C VAL A 221 -7.51 3.24 5.25
N CYS A 222 -6.27 3.04 4.82
CA CYS A 222 -5.24 4.08 4.83
C CYS A 222 -4.77 4.37 3.42
N VAL A 223 -4.75 5.66 3.05
CA VAL A 223 -4.38 6.16 1.72
C VAL A 223 -3.21 7.13 1.84
N GLY A 224 -2.04 6.74 1.40
CA GLY A 224 -0.83 7.58 1.40
C GLY A 224 -0.60 8.19 0.03
N MET A 225 -0.52 9.52 -0.02
CA MET A 225 -0.38 10.25 -1.26
C MET A 225 1.08 10.29 -1.74
N ILE A 226 1.30 10.02 -3.03
CA ILE A 226 2.64 10.04 -3.62
C ILE A 226 3.09 11.48 -3.89
N ASN A 227 2.20 12.31 -4.44
CA ASN A 227 2.54 13.66 -4.89
C ASN A 227 2.14 14.76 -3.89
N VAL A 228 1.45 14.40 -2.81
CA VAL A 228 1.04 15.31 -1.73
C VAL A 228 1.58 14.77 -0.41
N ASN A 229 1.98 15.64 0.52
CA ASN A 229 2.51 15.24 1.83
C ASN A 229 1.42 14.81 2.83
N ALA A 230 0.42 14.06 2.36
CA ALA A 230 -0.79 13.70 3.10
C ALA A 230 -0.98 12.18 3.21
N LEU A 231 -1.45 11.73 4.37
CA LEU A 231 -1.95 10.38 4.63
C LEU A 231 -3.38 10.51 5.16
N TYR A 232 -4.33 9.85 4.50
CA TYR A 232 -5.74 9.85 4.86
C TYR A 232 -6.13 8.52 5.49
N LEU A 233 -6.92 8.58 6.57
CA LEU A 233 -7.48 7.40 7.23
C LEU A 233 -8.99 7.43 7.10
N PHE A 234 -9.57 6.33 6.64
CA PHE A 234 -11.00 6.12 6.47
C PHE A 234 -11.46 4.89 7.27
N ASP A 235 -12.77 4.79 7.52
CA ASP A 235 -13.40 3.51 7.87
C ASP A 235 -13.60 2.61 6.64
N LEU A 236 -14.05 1.37 6.87
CA LEU A 236 -14.32 0.41 5.80
C LEU A 236 -15.52 0.80 4.92
N THR A 237 -16.32 1.79 5.32
CA THR A 237 -17.41 2.33 4.48
C THR A 237 -16.96 3.50 3.62
N GLY A 238 -15.71 3.96 3.78
CA GLY A 238 -15.14 5.06 3.02
C GLY A 238 -15.31 6.45 3.66
N ASN A 239 -15.77 6.54 4.92
CA ASN A 239 -15.84 7.84 5.60
C ASN A 239 -14.46 8.23 6.14
N LEU A 240 -14.06 9.48 5.89
CA LEU A 240 -12.80 10.02 6.41
C LEU A 240 -12.87 10.10 7.94
N LYS A 241 -11.85 9.55 8.61
CA LYS A 241 -11.63 9.63 10.05
C LYS A 241 -10.58 10.69 10.39
N LYS A 242 -9.50 10.76 9.61
CA LYS A 242 -8.32 11.57 9.95
C LYS A 242 -7.52 11.96 8.71
N GLU A 243 -6.94 13.14 8.74
CA GLU A 243 -5.98 13.63 7.74
C GLU A 243 -4.67 13.96 8.45
N LEU A 244 -3.58 13.33 8.02
CA LEU A 244 -2.24 13.55 8.56
C LEU A 244 -1.38 14.22 7.50
N ILE A 245 -0.82 15.39 7.82
CA ILE A 245 0.06 16.15 6.94
C ILE A 245 1.46 16.15 7.51
N VAL A 246 2.46 15.72 6.72
CA VAL A 246 3.86 15.74 7.14
C VAL A 246 4.47 17.11 6.85
N GLY A 247 4.84 17.84 7.90
CA GLY A 247 5.25 19.24 7.85
C GLY A 247 4.20 20.18 8.46
N ASP A 248 4.37 21.48 8.21
CA ASP A 248 3.54 22.56 8.76
C ASP A 248 2.37 22.97 7.84
N LYS A 249 2.39 22.54 6.58
CA LYS A 249 1.34 22.81 5.58
C LYS A 249 1.25 21.70 4.54
N ILE A 250 0.08 21.61 3.89
CA ILE A 250 -0.06 20.79 2.69
C ILE A 250 0.77 21.38 1.55
N THR A 251 1.40 20.51 0.76
CA THR A 251 2.25 20.90 -0.37
C THR A 251 1.82 20.15 -1.62
N TYR A 252 1.60 20.91 -2.69
CA TYR A 252 1.27 20.39 -4.01
C TYR A 252 2.41 20.69 -5.00
N PRO A 253 2.71 19.79 -5.95
CA PRO A 253 3.71 20.02 -6.99
C PRO A 253 3.22 21.03 -8.02
N GLU A 254 4.12 21.79 -8.61
CA GLU A 254 3.76 22.66 -9.74
C GLU A 254 3.46 21.83 -11.00
N PRO A 255 2.38 22.13 -11.74
CA PRO A 255 2.12 21.47 -13.02
C PRO A 255 3.15 21.90 -14.07
N ASP A 256 3.64 20.92 -14.84
CA ASP A 256 4.50 21.15 -16.01
C ASP A 256 3.71 20.81 -17.28
N PRO A 257 3.50 21.75 -18.22
CA PRO A 257 2.78 21.49 -19.46
C PRO A 257 3.34 20.35 -20.32
N GLN A 258 4.59 19.93 -20.10
CA GLN A 258 5.21 18.82 -20.82
C GLN A 258 4.79 17.43 -20.31
N TYR A 259 4.31 17.34 -19.08
CA TYR A 259 3.99 16.08 -18.41
C TYR A 259 2.53 16.03 -17.98
N LEU A 260 1.95 14.84 -18.00
CA LEU A 260 0.62 14.59 -17.39
C LEU A 260 0.74 14.36 -15.88
N ASP A 261 1.88 13.80 -15.47
CA ASP A 261 2.24 13.48 -14.10
C ASP A 261 3.31 14.46 -13.56
N PHE A 262 3.94 14.09 -12.43
CA PHE A 262 4.88 14.94 -11.71
C PHE A 262 6.25 14.27 -11.54
N PRO A 263 6.98 13.94 -12.61
CA PRO A 263 8.17 13.09 -12.53
C PRO A 263 9.32 13.75 -11.76
N ASN A 264 9.42 15.08 -11.85
CA ASN A 264 10.49 15.87 -11.22
C ASN A 264 10.11 16.42 -9.83
N ALA A 265 8.89 16.17 -9.36
CA ALA A 265 8.44 16.63 -8.06
C ALA A 265 8.93 15.74 -6.93
N LYS A 266 8.96 16.29 -5.71
CA LYS A 266 9.16 15.50 -4.50
C LYS A 266 8.07 14.43 -4.39
N LYS A 267 8.48 13.23 -4.01
CA LYS A 267 7.59 12.10 -3.78
C LYS A 267 7.52 11.84 -2.28
N TYR A 268 6.30 11.76 -1.75
CA TYR A 268 6.03 11.61 -0.33
C TYR A 268 5.86 10.12 -0.02
N PHE A 269 4.64 9.62 0.14
CA PHE A 269 4.36 8.23 0.50
C PHE A 269 4.46 7.31 -0.72
N VAL A 270 5.64 6.76 -0.99
CA VAL A 270 5.95 5.97 -2.21
C VAL A 270 5.71 4.47 -2.07
N SER A 271 5.44 3.99 -0.85
CA SER A 271 5.08 2.60 -0.58
C SER A 271 4.46 2.50 0.81
N MET A 272 3.47 1.62 0.95
CA MET A 272 2.83 1.35 2.24
C MET A 272 2.70 -0.16 2.45
N THR A 273 2.77 -0.57 3.72
CA THR A 273 2.50 -1.94 4.12
C THR A 273 1.89 -1.97 5.52
N GLY A 274 0.92 -2.85 5.72
CA GLY A 274 0.25 -3.05 7.00
C GLY A 274 0.67 -4.36 7.65
N THR A 275 0.70 -4.36 8.98
CA THR A 275 0.67 -5.58 9.80
C THR A 275 -0.58 -5.55 10.67
N ASN A 276 -0.83 -6.59 11.46
CA ASN A 276 -1.96 -6.59 12.40
C ASN A 276 -1.93 -5.40 13.36
N ASP A 277 -0.71 -4.97 13.72
CA ASP A 277 -0.48 -4.04 14.82
C ASP A 277 -0.24 -2.62 14.33
N PHE A 278 0.43 -2.47 13.18
CA PHE A 278 0.94 -1.18 12.72
C PHE A 278 0.83 -0.99 11.21
N LEU A 279 0.72 0.28 10.82
CA LEU A 279 0.89 0.76 9.45
C LEU A 279 2.31 1.31 9.27
N TYR A 280 2.97 0.93 8.18
CA TYR A 280 4.28 1.44 7.80
C TYR A 280 4.19 2.15 6.44
N CYS A 281 4.70 3.38 6.39
CA CYS A 281 4.69 4.21 5.18
C CYS A 281 6.11 4.66 4.83
N LEU A 282 6.58 4.28 3.64
CA LEU A 282 7.85 4.73 3.08
C LEU A 282 7.71 6.13 2.50
N TYR A 283 8.58 7.04 2.92
CA TYR A 283 8.52 8.46 2.64
C TYR A 283 9.83 8.97 2.03
N ASN A 284 9.77 9.61 0.85
CA ASN A 284 10.95 9.97 0.04
C ASN A 284 11.12 11.49 -0.25
N ALA A 285 10.58 12.36 0.60
CA ALA A 285 10.59 13.81 0.32
C ALA A 285 11.87 14.54 0.76
N ASP A 286 12.80 13.85 1.43
CA ASP A 286 14.07 14.42 1.88
C ASP A 286 15.09 14.48 0.74
N ALA A 287 15.81 15.61 0.65
CA ALA A 287 16.87 15.82 -0.32
C ALA A 287 18.14 15.02 0.01
N SER A 288 18.22 14.39 1.19
CA SER A 288 19.37 13.58 1.63
C SER A 288 19.64 12.35 0.75
N GLY A 289 18.70 11.95 -0.10
CA GLY A 289 18.81 10.70 -0.86
C GLY A 289 18.56 9.45 0.00
N PHE A 290 17.99 9.63 1.19
CA PHE A 290 17.57 8.55 2.08
C PHE A 290 16.06 8.54 2.25
N SER A 291 15.51 7.35 2.47
CA SER A 291 14.11 7.19 2.79
C SER A 291 13.86 7.31 4.29
N SER A 292 12.61 7.62 4.65
CA SER A 292 12.11 7.48 6.01
C SER A 292 10.95 6.50 6.03
N VAL A 293 10.86 5.69 7.07
CA VAL A 293 9.73 4.79 7.32
C VAL A 293 8.97 5.31 8.52
N PHE A 294 7.76 5.81 8.27
CA PHE A 294 6.84 6.25 9.31
C PHE A 294 6.06 5.04 9.82
N LYS A 295 6.02 4.85 11.13
CA LYS A 295 5.26 3.80 11.79
C LYS A 295 4.10 4.42 12.56
N PHE A 296 2.88 4.07 12.18
CA PHE A 296 1.66 4.48 12.85
C PHE A 296 0.96 3.29 13.50
N ASP A 297 0.17 3.56 14.54
CA ASP A 297 -0.94 2.67 14.86
C ASP A 297 -2.08 2.86 13.83
N TRP A 298 -3.09 1.99 13.89
CA TRP A 298 -4.23 2.04 12.97
C TRP A 298 -5.21 3.19 13.24
N GLU A 299 -5.04 3.94 14.33
CA GLU A 299 -5.77 5.18 14.63
C GLU A 299 -5.05 6.43 14.06
N GLY A 300 -3.91 6.23 13.40
CA GLY A 300 -3.10 7.27 12.79
C GLY A 300 -2.33 8.09 13.82
N ASN A 301 -1.98 7.51 14.97
CA ASN A 301 -1.01 8.12 15.87
C ASN A 301 0.38 7.68 15.45
N LEU A 302 1.28 8.66 15.27
CA LEU A 302 2.67 8.39 14.90
C LEU A 302 3.43 7.82 16.10
N LEU A 303 4.03 6.65 15.93
CA LEU A 303 4.77 5.96 16.98
C LEU A 303 6.28 6.18 16.86
N SER A 304 6.80 6.17 15.62
CA SER A 304 8.23 6.38 15.36
C SER A 304 8.49 6.72 13.89
N VAL A 305 9.61 7.38 13.63
CA VAL A 305 10.17 7.58 12.28
C VAL A 305 11.57 6.98 12.24
N MET A 306 11.80 6.12 11.25
CA MET A 306 13.09 5.46 11.03
C MET A 306 13.68 5.93 9.70
N GLN A 307 14.80 6.63 9.72
CA GLN A 307 15.56 7.00 8.53
C GLN A 307 16.49 5.87 8.12
N THR A 308 16.39 5.43 6.87
CA THR A 308 17.29 4.44 6.28
C THR A 308 18.61 5.10 5.86
N ASP A 309 19.62 4.29 5.57
CA ASP A 309 20.92 4.73 5.03
C ASP A 309 20.97 4.67 3.48
N MET A 310 19.80 4.55 2.84
CA MET A 310 19.64 4.51 1.38
C MET A 310 18.23 4.88 0.96
N LYS A 311 18.05 5.33 -0.28
CA LYS A 311 16.74 5.45 -0.90
C LYS A 311 16.18 4.06 -1.23
N LEU A 312 14.92 3.85 -0.90
CA LEU A 312 14.15 2.67 -1.26
C LEU A 312 12.98 3.08 -2.16
N GLU A 313 12.51 2.16 -2.99
CA GLU A 313 11.33 2.34 -3.84
C GLU A 313 10.10 1.62 -3.28
N LYS A 314 10.31 0.52 -2.54
CA LYS A 314 9.21 -0.25 -1.95
C LYS A 314 9.63 -0.94 -0.67
N ILE A 315 8.71 -1.14 0.26
CA ILE A 315 8.94 -1.92 1.48
C ILE A 315 7.87 -2.99 1.72
N SER A 316 8.27 -4.04 2.44
CA SER A 316 7.36 -4.94 3.15
C SER A 316 7.91 -5.21 4.56
N VAL A 317 7.01 -5.38 5.52
CA VAL A 317 7.36 -5.64 6.92
C VAL A 317 6.84 -7.00 7.30
N ASN A 318 7.69 -7.78 7.99
CA ASN A 318 7.28 -9.11 8.39
C ASN A 318 6.21 -9.06 9.53
N PRO A 319 5.34 -10.06 9.66
CA PRO A 319 4.23 -10.03 10.61
C PRO A 319 4.63 -9.82 12.08
N THR A 320 5.83 -10.29 12.47
CA THR A 320 6.36 -10.06 13.83
C THR A 320 6.93 -8.66 14.06
N ASN A 321 6.84 -7.74 13.09
CA ASN A 321 7.28 -6.34 13.22
C ASN A 321 8.77 -6.20 13.59
N LYS A 322 9.62 -7.12 13.14
CA LYS A 322 11.06 -7.15 13.47
C LYS A 322 11.94 -6.66 12.33
N TYR A 323 11.49 -6.86 11.10
CA TYR A 323 12.29 -6.59 9.92
C TYR A 323 11.50 -5.83 8.86
N ILE A 324 12.16 -4.84 8.27
CA ILE A 324 11.73 -4.22 7.00
C ILE A 324 12.59 -4.83 5.91
N TYR A 325 11.94 -5.22 4.81
CA TYR A 325 12.61 -5.56 3.56
C TYR A 325 12.30 -4.47 2.54
N GLY A 326 13.34 -3.90 1.93
CA GLY A 326 13.23 -2.78 1.01
C GLY A 326 13.83 -3.10 -0.35
N ILE A 327 13.16 -2.66 -1.42
CA ILE A 327 13.71 -2.67 -2.78
C ILE A 327 14.52 -1.38 -2.97
N LYS A 328 15.78 -1.51 -3.36
CA LYS A 328 16.63 -0.40 -3.78
C LYS A 328 16.96 -0.57 -5.26
N MET A 329 16.63 0.43 -6.07
CA MET A 329 17.10 0.47 -7.46
C MET A 329 18.60 0.74 -7.50
N SER A 330 19.29 0.07 -8.42
CA SER A 330 20.68 0.38 -8.72
C SER A 330 20.78 1.47 -9.78
N GLU A 331 21.94 2.11 -9.82
CA GLU A 331 22.24 3.14 -10.82
C GLU A 331 22.37 2.53 -12.24
N GLU A 332 22.66 1.23 -12.33
CA GLU A 332 22.91 0.51 -13.59
C GLU A 332 21.65 -0.17 -14.17
N GLY A 333 20.48 -0.05 -13.52
CA GLY A 333 19.20 -0.50 -14.07
C GLY A 333 18.67 -1.84 -13.56
N GLY A 334 19.07 -2.26 -12.36
CA GLY A 334 18.51 -3.40 -11.63
C GLY A 334 18.03 -3.04 -10.23
N SER A 335 17.82 -4.05 -9.38
CA SER A 335 17.41 -3.83 -8.00
C SER A 335 17.97 -4.85 -7.01
N ASP A 336 18.39 -4.34 -5.86
CA ASP A 336 18.77 -5.11 -4.69
C ASP A 336 17.63 -5.13 -3.65
N ILE A 337 17.62 -6.17 -2.82
CA ILE A 337 16.78 -6.21 -1.62
C ILE A 337 17.67 -5.99 -0.40
N PHE A 338 17.26 -5.07 0.47
CA PHE A 338 17.90 -4.80 1.75
C PHE A 338 17.00 -5.19 2.92
N LYS A 339 17.60 -5.67 4.01
CA LYS A 339 16.94 -6.01 5.25
C LYS A 339 17.38 -5.05 6.35
N PHE A 340 16.43 -4.49 7.08
CA PHE A 340 16.64 -3.60 8.22
C PHE A 340 16.09 -4.25 9.49
N ASP A 341 16.87 -4.27 10.56
CA ASP A 341 16.44 -4.77 11.87
C ASP A 341 15.84 -3.63 12.70
N MET A 342 14.61 -3.80 13.16
CA MET A 342 13.89 -2.84 14.01
C MET A 342 13.96 -3.20 15.49
N ARG A 343 14.64 -4.30 15.86
CA ARG A 343 14.82 -4.69 17.26
C ARG A 343 15.94 -3.86 17.87
N LYS A 344 15.57 -2.97 18.78
CA LYS A 344 16.50 -2.31 19.69
C LYS A 344 16.58 -3.05 21.02
#